data_AF-A0AAU6AED1-F1
#
_entry.id   AF-A0AAU6AED1-F1
#
_cell.length_a   1.000
_cell.length_b   1.000
_cell.length_c   1.000
_cell.angle_alpha   90.00
_cell.angle_beta   90.00
_cell.angle_gamma   90.00
#
_symmetry.space_group_name_H-M   'P 1'
#
loop_
_entity.id
_entity.type
_entity.pdbx_description
1 polymer ?
#
loop_
_entity_poly.entity_id
_entity_poly.type
_entity_poly.pdbx_seq_one_letter_code
_entity_poly.pdbx_strand_id
1 'polypeptide(L)'
;MDTEGATGSRNTAGVEDVAHLLVRCLRAEGVEYVFGIPGEENIRFVDALNDSGIRYVLVRHEQAASFMAEIYGRLTGRAGVCSATLGPGAINLLLGTADATTNSAPMVALAAQGSLRRVHKESHQVIDLVSMFAPVTQWAAGITCPDAVPEMTRKAFKTAQSERPGAVFLAVPEDIETQRPAESLAPLQINTVYAGAPSPSQIARAVDVLTTARRPVVLAGHGAARAGASAALVRFAERLNLPVATTFHGKGVFPDDHPHALGAVGFMHHDYGNFGFDTADVLVCVGYEIQEFDPARINPGGDKRILHVHRFPAEVDAHYPVAVGIVGDLSEGLDALGAALPQGLTYESGSSARIRALLDEELRYGRGNDAFPLVPQRVVSDVRTALDRHDIVLADTGAGKMWMSRLYPTYEPDTCLVSNGLSTMGFALPGAIAAKLARPDRRVLAMMGDGSFLMNSQELETAIRESVPLVVLVLVDEEYGLITWKMELELGRHSHTRFTNPDLVAYAESFGARGFAIESADQLLPVLRRALDDEAVSVIACPVDYSENLRLTDRLGSLHGPF
;
A
#
# COMPACT_ATOMS: atom_id res chain seq x y z
N MET A 1 -36.71 56.31 -22.40
CA MET A 1 -36.93 55.74 -21.06
C MET A 1 -36.99 54.24 -21.26
N ASP A 2 -35.87 53.61 -21.60
CA ASP A 2 -34.71 53.35 -20.74
C ASP A 2 -35.16 52.48 -19.56
N THR A 3 -34.67 51.26 -19.31
CA THR A 3 -33.37 50.65 -19.62
C THR A 3 -33.49 49.13 -19.57
N GLU A 4 -32.84 48.45 -20.52
CA GLU A 4 -32.51 47.02 -20.45
C GLU A 4 -31.43 46.80 -19.38
N GLY A 5 -31.74 45.96 -18.38
CA GLY A 5 -30.77 45.48 -17.41
C GLY A 5 -29.98 44.31 -17.98
N ALA A 6 -28.77 44.59 -18.46
CA ALA A 6 -27.81 43.61 -18.91
C ALA A 6 -27.39 42.67 -17.76
N THR A 7 -27.91 41.44 -17.75
CA THR A 7 -27.28 40.31 -17.06
C THR A 7 -26.06 39.89 -17.88
N GLY A 8 -24.93 40.54 -17.60
CA GLY A 8 -23.63 40.13 -18.10
C GLY A 8 -23.28 38.75 -17.54
N SER A 9 -23.55 37.71 -18.33
CA SER A 9 -22.74 36.49 -18.30
C SER A 9 -21.28 36.94 -18.47
N ARG A 10 -20.48 36.88 -17.39
CA ARG A 10 -19.03 36.96 -17.52
C ARG A 10 -18.60 35.67 -18.21
N ASN A 11 -18.64 35.69 -19.52
CA ASN A 11 -17.86 34.79 -20.36
C ASN A 11 -16.39 35.17 -20.16
N THR A 12 -15.78 34.72 -19.06
CA THR A 12 -14.34 34.64 -18.98
C THR A 12 -13.94 33.48 -19.87
N ALA A 13 -13.76 33.75 -21.16
CA ALA A 13 -12.72 33.08 -21.93
C ALA A 13 -11.39 33.48 -21.26
N GLY A 14 -11.14 32.87 -20.10
CA GLY A 14 -10.02 33.13 -19.24
C GLY A 14 -8.77 32.76 -20.01
N VAL A 15 -7.86 33.69 -20.05
CA VAL A 15 -6.50 33.48 -20.53
C VAL A 15 -5.96 32.21 -19.89
N GLU A 16 -5.62 31.21 -20.70
CA GLU A 16 -4.96 30.00 -20.22
C GLU A 16 -3.58 30.35 -19.68
N ASP A 17 -3.36 30.10 -18.39
CA ASP A 17 -2.04 30.09 -17.76
C ASP A 17 -1.56 28.64 -17.55
N VAL A 18 -0.33 28.48 -17.09
CA VAL A 18 0.28 27.16 -16.86
C VAL A 18 -0.53 26.31 -15.87
N ALA A 19 -1.15 26.91 -14.85
CA ALA A 19 -2.02 26.19 -13.93
C ALA A 19 -3.19 25.51 -14.67
N HIS A 20 -3.89 26.25 -15.53
CA HIS A 20 -5.00 25.70 -16.34
C HIS A 20 -4.52 24.61 -17.30
N LEU A 21 -3.37 24.81 -17.95
CA LEU A 21 -2.80 23.81 -18.85
C LEU A 21 -2.39 22.53 -18.11
N LEU A 22 -1.78 22.67 -16.93
CA LEU A 22 -1.41 21.53 -16.07
C LEU A 22 -2.66 20.75 -15.66
N VAL A 23 -3.71 21.42 -15.19
CA VAL A 23 -4.98 20.78 -14.81
C VAL A 23 -5.64 20.08 -16.00
N ARG A 24 -5.62 20.67 -17.21
CA ARG A 24 -6.06 19.97 -18.43
C ARG A 24 -5.25 18.70 -18.71
N CYS A 25 -3.94 18.73 -18.46
CA CYS A 25 -3.10 17.53 -18.59
C CYS A 25 -3.46 16.47 -17.55
N LEU A 26 -3.68 16.85 -16.29
CA LEU A 26 -4.14 15.92 -15.24
C LEU A 26 -5.50 15.28 -15.60
N ARG A 27 -6.45 16.07 -16.12
CA ARG A 27 -7.73 15.54 -16.62
C ARG A 27 -7.53 14.52 -17.75
N ALA A 28 -6.64 14.82 -18.69
CA ALA A 28 -6.34 13.91 -19.79
C ALA A 28 -5.74 12.59 -19.30
N GLU A 29 -4.94 12.62 -18.23
CA GLU A 29 -4.41 11.44 -17.53
C GLU A 29 -5.47 10.69 -16.71
N GLY A 30 -6.71 11.16 -16.66
CA GLY A 30 -7.81 10.51 -15.96
C GLY A 30 -7.74 10.66 -14.44
N VAL A 31 -7.10 11.72 -13.95
CA VAL A 31 -7.06 12.07 -12.53
C VAL A 31 -8.46 12.45 -12.07
N GLU A 32 -8.92 11.82 -10.99
CA GLU A 32 -10.23 12.10 -10.36
C GLU A 32 -10.09 12.88 -9.06
N TYR A 33 -9.01 12.63 -8.32
CA TYR A 33 -8.73 13.23 -7.02
C TYR A 33 -7.31 13.80 -6.98
N VAL A 34 -7.18 14.97 -6.38
CA VAL A 34 -5.90 15.54 -5.95
C VAL A 34 -6.00 15.76 -4.44
N PHE A 35 -5.14 15.10 -3.67
CA PHE A 35 -5.10 15.24 -2.21
C PHE A 35 -4.09 16.33 -1.84
N GLY A 36 -4.42 17.29 -0.99
CA GLY A 36 -3.44 18.34 -0.69
C GLY A 36 -3.85 19.47 0.23
N ILE A 37 -2.92 20.39 0.42
CA ILE A 37 -3.12 21.66 1.13
C ILE A 37 -2.71 22.82 0.20
N PRO A 38 -3.57 23.84 0.03
CA PRO A 38 -3.22 25.04 -0.73
C PRO A 38 -2.28 25.95 0.08
N GLY A 39 -1.43 26.70 -0.61
CA GLY A 39 -0.65 27.80 -0.08
C GLY A 39 -0.51 28.91 -1.13
N GLU A 40 0.13 30.02 -0.77
CA GLU A 40 0.21 31.23 -1.62
C GLU A 40 0.72 30.92 -3.05
N GLU A 41 1.72 30.04 -3.15
CA GLU A 41 2.44 29.73 -4.38
C GLU A 41 1.81 28.61 -5.25
N ASN A 42 0.69 28.01 -4.86
CA ASN A 42 -0.11 27.11 -5.72
C ASN A 42 -1.59 27.51 -5.81
N ILE A 43 -1.95 28.74 -5.45
CA ILE A 43 -3.36 29.19 -5.47
C ILE A 43 -3.97 29.03 -6.86
N ARG A 44 -3.24 29.31 -7.94
CA ARG A 44 -3.79 29.22 -9.30
C ARG A 44 -4.04 27.78 -9.71
N PHE A 45 -3.13 26.86 -9.36
CA PHE A 45 -3.36 25.44 -9.57
C PHE A 45 -4.64 24.97 -8.87
N VAL A 46 -4.84 25.36 -7.61
CA VAL A 46 -6.02 24.96 -6.84
C VAL A 46 -7.30 25.62 -7.38
N ASP A 47 -7.23 26.89 -7.81
CA ASP A 47 -8.36 27.58 -8.46
C ASP A 47 -8.75 26.91 -9.78
N ALA A 48 -7.76 26.57 -10.62
CA ALA A 48 -7.98 25.89 -11.90
C ALA A 48 -8.61 24.50 -11.74
N LEU A 49 -8.43 23.83 -10.59
CA LEU A 49 -9.10 22.56 -10.30
C LEU A 49 -10.62 22.71 -10.14
N ASN A 50 -11.14 23.85 -9.68
CA ASN A 50 -12.56 24.06 -9.43
C ASN A 50 -13.44 23.83 -10.68
N ASP A 51 -12.96 24.26 -11.86
CA ASP A 51 -13.67 24.13 -13.14
C ASP A 51 -13.31 22.84 -13.89
N SER A 52 -12.49 21.97 -13.28
CA SER A 52 -11.88 20.82 -13.93
C SER A 52 -12.67 19.52 -13.76
N GLY A 53 -13.57 19.43 -12.79
CA GLY A 53 -14.20 18.16 -12.39
C GLY A 53 -13.27 17.19 -11.65
N ILE A 54 -11.99 17.52 -11.49
CA ILE A 54 -11.09 16.86 -10.54
C ILE A 54 -11.45 17.35 -9.14
N ARG A 55 -11.67 16.43 -8.20
CA ARG A 55 -11.95 16.77 -6.81
C ARG A 55 -10.66 17.06 -6.07
N TYR A 56 -10.52 18.27 -5.54
CA TYR A 56 -9.45 18.59 -4.60
C TYR A 56 -9.86 18.18 -3.18
N VAL A 57 -9.28 17.09 -2.69
CA VAL A 57 -9.51 16.61 -1.32
C VAL A 57 -8.54 17.35 -0.42
N LEU A 58 -9.05 18.40 0.23
CA LEU A 58 -8.31 19.14 1.24
C LEU A 58 -7.97 18.20 2.40
N VAL A 59 -6.71 18.14 2.83
CA VAL A 59 -6.29 17.35 4.00
C VAL A 59 -5.89 18.26 5.16
N ARG A 60 -5.62 17.69 6.33
CA ARG A 60 -5.13 18.44 7.50
C ARG A 60 -3.62 18.41 7.66
N HIS A 61 -2.94 17.48 6.99
CA HIS A 61 -1.48 17.45 6.89
C HIS A 61 -1.02 16.87 5.54
N GLU A 62 0.01 17.43 4.91
CA GLU A 62 0.45 16.97 3.56
C GLU A 62 0.94 15.52 3.57
N GLN A 63 1.51 15.04 4.68
CA GLN A 63 1.83 13.61 4.86
C GLN A 63 0.61 12.70 4.62
N ALA A 64 -0.59 13.11 5.06
CA ALA A 64 -1.81 12.36 4.79
C ALA A 64 -2.19 12.40 3.30
N ALA A 65 -1.96 13.52 2.62
CA ALA A 65 -2.20 13.62 1.18
C ALA A 65 -1.30 12.67 0.37
N SER A 66 -0.02 12.53 0.75
CA SER A 66 0.87 11.57 0.06
C SER A 66 0.47 10.12 0.34
N PHE A 67 0.04 9.77 1.56
CA PHE A 67 -0.50 8.42 1.83
C PHE A 67 -1.82 8.13 1.11
N MET A 68 -2.71 9.12 1.01
CA MET A 68 -3.95 8.98 0.24
C MET A 68 -3.66 8.74 -1.25
N ALA A 69 -2.73 9.51 -1.83
CA ALA A 69 -2.31 9.33 -3.22
C ALA A 69 -1.68 7.95 -3.45
N GLU A 70 -0.82 7.49 -2.55
CA GLU A 70 -0.23 6.15 -2.63
C GLU A 70 -1.30 5.05 -2.65
N ILE A 71 -2.22 5.05 -1.68
CA ILE A 71 -3.23 4.00 -1.57
C ILE A 71 -4.21 4.03 -2.73
N TYR A 72 -4.61 5.23 -3.18
CA TYR A 72 -5.39 5.37 -4.40
C TYR A 72 -4.64 4.80 -5.61
N GLY A 73 -3.34 5.07 -5.69
CA GLY A 73 -2.46 4.57 -6.75
C GLY A 73 -2.39 3.06 -6.78
N ARG A 74 -2.14 2.45 -5.63
CA ARG A 74 -2.09 1.00 -5.43
C ARG A 74 -3.39 0.32 -5.82
N LEU A 75 -4.52 0.82 -5.33
CA LEU A 75 -5.83 0.18 -5.54
C LEU A 75 -6.35 0.34 -6.97
N THR A 76 -6.02 1.42 -7.66
CA THR A 76 -6.56 1.69 -9.00
C THR A 76 -5.60 1.32 -10.13
N GLY A 77 -4.31 1.15 -9.83
CA GLY A 77 -3.25 1.00 -10.84
C GLY A 77 -2.97 2.27 -11.65
N ARG A 78 -3.69 3.37 -11.37
CA ARG A 78 -3.48 4.70 -11.97
C ARG A 78 -2.74 5.58 -10.98
N ALA A 79 -1.86 6.47 -11.42
CA ALA A 79 -1.12 7.31 -10.49
C ALA A 79 -2.03 8.17 -9.61
N GLY A 80 -1.93 8.01 -8.28
CA GLY A 80 -2.55 8.94 -7.34
C GLY A 80 -1.79 10.26 -7.31
N VAL A 81 -2.50 11.37 -7.09
CA VAL A 81 -1.91 12.71 -7.16
C VAL A 81 -2.02 13.41 -5.82
N CYS A 82 -0.90 13.89 -5.28
CA CYS A 82 -0.89 14.79 -4.14
C CYS A 82 -0.31 16.16 -4.50
N SER A 83 -0.74 17.20 -3.80
CA SER A 83 -0.30 18.57 -4.02
C SER A 83 0.01 19.30 -2.71
N ALA A 84 1.05 20.13 -2.72
CA ALA A 84 1.37 21.06 -1.63
C ALA A 84 1.91 22.39 -2.15
N THR A 85 2.03 23.37 -1.26
CA THR A 85 2.86 24.56 -1.51
C THR A 85 4.37 24.22 -1.40
N LEU A 86 5.24 25.22 -1.52
CA LEU A 86 6.70 25.09 -1.41
C LEU A 86 7.17 24.86 0.04
N GLY A 87 8.48 24.69 0.22
CA GLY A 87 9.13 24.61 1.53
C GLY A 87 8.52 23.53 2.43
N PRO A 88 7.96 23.87 3.61
CA PRO A 88 7.46 22.87 4.56
C PRO A 88 6.36 21.99 3.98
N GLY A 89 5.45 22.53 3.16
CA GLY A 89 4.36 21.74 2.58
C GLY A 89 4.90 20.63 1.65
N ALA A 90 5.84 20.98 0.78
CA ALA A 90 6.54 20.03 -0.06
C ALA A 90 7.32 19.00 0.78
N ILE A 91 8.08 19.43 1.79
CA ILE A 91 8.85 18.50 2.65
C ILE A 91 7.92 17.50 3.37
N ASN A 92 6.74 17.93 3.79
CA ASN A 92 5.76 17.07 4.45
C ASN A 92 5.20 15.97 3.52
N LEU A 93 5.25 16.13 2.19
CA LEU A 93 4.91 15.07 1.22
C LEU A 93 5.97 13.97 1.13
N LEU A 94 7.21 14.21 1.58
CA LEU A 94 8.37 13.39 1.27
C LEU A 94 8.23 11.94 1.78
N LEU A 95 7.70 11.75 3.00
CA LEU A 95 7.56 10.42 3.59
C LEU A 95 6.63 9.51 2.77
N GLY A 96 5.40 9.94 2.48
CA GLY A 96 4.46 9.13 1.68
C GLY A 96 4.92 8.99 0.22
N THR A 97 5.64 9.98 -0.33
CA THR A 97 6.28 9.84 -1.64
C THR A 97 7.33 8.74 -1.65
N ALA A 98 8.14 8.64 -0.59
CA ALA A 98 9.10 7.57 -0.42
C ALA A 98 8.42 6.21 -0.19
N ASP A 99 7.37 6.16 0.64
CA ASP A 99 6.60 4.94 0.90
C ASP A 99 6.02 4.39 -0.42
N ALA A 100 5.39 5.23 -1.24
CA ALA A 100 4.86 4.85 -2.55
C ALA A 100 5.90 4.23 -3.48
N THR A 101 7.11 4.81 -3.57
CA THR A 101 8.20 4.23 -4.37
C THR A 101 8.64 2.87 -3.82
N THR A 102 8.78 2.74 -2.50
CA THR A 102 9.18 1.46 -1.87
C THR A 102 8.08 0.40 -1.86
N ASN A 103 6.81 0.79 -1.97
CA ASN A 103 5.68 -0.12 -2.13
C ASN A 103 5.35 -0.36 -3.62
N SER A 104 6.14 0.19 -4.54
CA SER A 104 5.91 0.13 -5.98
C SER A 104 4.47 0.53 -6.38
N ALA A 105 4.00 1.63 -5.79
CA ALA A 105 2.69 2.24 -6.04
C ALA A 105 2.83 3.47 -6.95
N PRO A 106 1.99 3.61 -8.00
CA PRO A 106 2.08 4.73 -8.93
C PRO A 106 1.60 6.02 -8.26
N MET A 107 2.42 7.06 -8.29
CA MET A 107 2.11 8.34 -7.65
C MET A 107 2.77 9.53 -8.37
N VAL A 108 2.08 10.68 -8.43
CA VAL A 108 2.65 11.96 -8.85
C VAL A 108 2.48 12.98 -7.73
N ALA A 109 3.60 13.43 -7.16
CA ALA A 109 3.66 14.50 -6.19
C ALA A 109 3.93 15.84 -6.90
N LEU A 110 3.05 16.81 -6.69
CA LEU A 110 3.17 18.17 -7.20
C LEU A 110 3.44 19.12 -6.03
N ALA A 111 4.41 20.01 -6.16
CA ALA A 111 4.58 21.07 -5.17
C ALA A 111 4.91 22.40 -5.83
N ALA A 112 4.45 23.50 -5.24
CA ALA A 112 4.95 24.82 -5.63
C ALA A 112 6.46 24.95 -5.33
N GLN A 113 7.09 25.92 -5.98
CA GLN A 113 8.45 26.35 -5.72
C GLN A 113 8.55 27.88 -5.86
N GLY A 114 9.52 28.49 -5.18
CA GLY A 114 9.78 29.92 -5.35
C GLY A 114 10.16 30.27 -6.79
N SER A 115 9.94 31.53 -7.17
CA SER A 115 10.26 32.02 -8.51
C SER A 115 11.69 31.69 -8.93
N LEU A 116 11.89 31.39 -10.22
CA LEU A 116 13.22 31.18 -10.80
C LEU A 116 14.17 32.38 -10.58
N ARG A 117 13.60 33.57 -10.34
CA ARG A 117 14.35 34.80 -10.01
C ARG A 117 14.81 34.88 -8.57
N ARG A 118 14.37 34.00 -7.69
CA ARG A 118 14.73 33.97 -6.25
C ARG A 118 15.31 32.65 -5.75
N VAL A 119 15.18 31.55 -6.49
CA VAL A 119 15.71 30.23 -6.05
C VAL A 119 17.23 30.15 -5.87
N HIS A 120 18.00 31.08 -6.45
CA HIS A 120 19.47 31.10 -6.36
C HIS A 120 20.03 31.80 -5.11
N LYS A 121 19.16 32.36 -4.25
CA LYS A 121 19.54 33.08 -3.03
C LYS A 121 18.71 32.59 -1.85
N GLU A 122 19.18 32.86 -0.64
CA GLU A 122 18.37 32.65 0.56
C GLU A 122 17.07 33.46 0.45
N SER A 123 15.95 32.76 0.46
CA SER A 123 14.63 33.33 0.24
C SER A 123 13.59 32.56 1.04
N HIS A 124 12.49 33.23 1.39
CA HIS A 124 11.41 32.65 2.16
C HIS A 124 10.94 31.31 1.56
N GLN A 125 11.04 30.25 2.36
CA GLN A 125 10.63 28.87 2.04
C GLN A 125 11.30 28.22 0.81
N VAL A 126 12.35 28.84 0.24
CA VAL A 126 13.10 28.25 -0.87
C VAL A 126 14.09 27.22 -0.32
N ILE A 127 13.95 25.99 -0.82
CA ILE A 127 14.91 24.89 -0.64
C ILE A 127 14.96 24.07 -1.94
N ASP A 128 16.05 23.33 -2.15
CA ASP A 128 16.22 22.45 -3.31
C ASP A 128 15.34 21.19 -3.19
N LEU A 129 14.06 21.36 -3.47
CA LEU A 129 13.07 20.28 -3.45
C LEU A 129 13.40 19.18 -4.46
N VAL A 130 13.94 19.51 -5.63
CA VAL A 130 14.25 18.50 -6.66
C VAL A 130 15.32 17.54 -6.12
N SER A 131 16.40 18.06 -5.52
CA SER A 131 17.44 17.22 -4.91
C SER A 131 16.94 16.43 -3.70
N MET A 132 16.02 16.98 -2.90
CA MET A 132 15.42 16.26 -1.76
C MET A 132 14.55 15.08 -2.18
N PHE A 133 13.81 15.22 -3.29
CA PHE A 133 12.89 14.19 -3.79
C PHE A 133 13.55 13.18 -4.73
N ALA A 134 14.65 13.54 -5.38
CA ALA A 134 15.40 12.65 -6.29
C ALA A 134 15.72 11.25 -5.72
N PRO A 135 16.17 11.06 -4.46
CA PRO A 135 16.51 9.73 -3.95
C PRO A 135 15.29 8.84 -3.64
N VAL A 136 14.09 9.41 -3.56
CA VAL A 136 12.86 8.69 -3.16
C VAL A 136 11.81 8.64 -4.27
N THR A 137 12.17 9.08 -5.48
CA THR A 137 11.30 9.07 -6.66
C THR A 137 12.03 8.47 -7.85
N GLN A 138 11.27 8.01 -8.83
CA GLN A 138 11.81 7.55 -10.11
C GLN A 138 12.28 8.72 -10.99
N TRP A 139 11.66 9.88 -10.78
CA TRP A 139 12.02 11.11 -11.46
C TRP A 139 11.57 12.30 -10.61
N ALA A 140 12.49 13.25 -10.38
CA ALA A 140 12.21 14.55 -9.79
C ALA A 140 12.65 15.65 -10.75
N ALA A 141 11.81 16.66 -10.96
CA ALA A 141 12.16 17.80 -11.82
C ALA A 141 11.39 19.08 -11.46
N GLY A 142 11.92 20.23 -11.87
CA GLY A 142 11.20 21.51 -11.84
C GLY A 142 10.69 21.88 -13.22
N ILE A 143 9.44 22.34 -13.32
CA ILE A 143 8.86 22.88 -14.57
C ILE A 143 9.37 24.30 -14.76
N THR A 144 10.46 24.48 -15.49
CA THR A 144 11.11 25.80 -15.69
C THR A 144 10.69 26.51 -16.97
N CYS A 145 9.88 25.86 -17.81
CA CYS A 145 9.38 26.39 -19.08
C CYS A 145 7.86 26.11 -19.18
N PRO A 146 7.01 27.14 -19.42
CA PRO A 146 5.58 26.95 -19.60
C PRO A 146 5.23 25.91 -20.67
N ASP A 147 5.98 25.90 -21.77
CA ASP A 147 5.66 25.06 -22.92
C ASP A 147 5.98 23.57 -22.68
N ALA A 148 6.75 23.26 -21.65
CA ALA A 148 7.12 21.89 -21.29
C ALA A 148 6.03 21.14 -20.50
N VAL A 149 4.98 21.84 -20.04
CA VAL A 149 3.94 21.27 -19.16
C VAL A 149 3.31 19.99 -19.72
N PRO A 150 2.87 19.92 -21.00
CA PRO A 150 2.27 18.70 -21.54
C PRO A 150 3.24 17.52 -21.57
N GLU A 151 4.49 17.77 -21.96
CA GLU A 151 5.53 16.74 -22.05
C GLU A 151 5.95 16.23 -20.66
N MET A 152 6.19 17.14 -19.73
CA MET A 152 6.60 16.80 -18.37
C MET A 152 5.49 16.08 -17.61
N THR A 153 4.23 16.51 -17.76
CA THR A 153 3.09 15.83 -17.15
C THR A 153 2.93 14.43 -17.72
N ARG A 154 2.91 14.28 -19.06
CA ARG A 154 2.82 12.96 -19.70
C ARG A 154 3.97 12.04 -19.28
N LYS A 155 5.19 12.57 -19.20
CA LYS A 155 6.36 11.81 -18.72
C LYS A 155 6.17 11.39 -17.27
N ALA A 156 5.67 12.27 -16.39
CA ALA A 156 5.46 11.95 -14.98
C ALA A 156 4.52 10.75 -14.80
N PHE A 157 3.34 10.79 -15.44
CA PHE A 157 2.38 9.70 -15.37
C PHE A 157 2.87 8.43 -16.06
N LYS A 158 3.58 8.56 -17.19
CA LYS A 158 4.18 7.40 -17.85
C LYS A 158 5.23 6.72 -16.96
N THR A 159 6.13 7.50 -16.35
CA THR A 159 7.19 6.97 -15.48
C THR A 159 6.58 6.33 -14.24
N ALA A 160 5.71 7.05 -13.51
CA ALA A 160 5.09 6.57 -12.29
C ALA A 160 4.32 5.25 -12.45
N GLN A 161 3.79 4.98 -13.65
CA GLN A 161 3.00 3.78 -13.97
C GLN A 161 3.78 2.74 -14.81
N SER A 162 5.06 2.98 -15.09
CA SER A 162 5.87 2.07 -15.91
C SER A 162 6.24 0.77 -15.16
N GLU A 163 6.97 -0.14 -15.80
CA GLU A 163 7.17 -1.56 -15.40
C GLU A 163 7.24 -1.83 -13.90
N ARG A 164 8.08 -1.09 -13.18
CA ARG A 164 8.03 -0.95 -11.72
C ARG A 164 7.38 0.39 -11.41
N PRO A 165 6.14 0.44 -10.92
CA PRO A 165 5.54 1.71 -10.55
C PRO A 165 6.24 2.35 -9.36
N GLY A 166 6.08 3.65 -9.21
CA GLY A 166 6.66 4.41 -8.10
C GLY A 166 6.27 5.88 -8.17
N ALA A 167 6.81 6.68 -7.26
CA ALA A 167 6.48 8.09 -7.23
C ALA A 167 7.34 8.92 -8.19
N VAL A 168 6.75 9.98 -8.72
CA VAL A 168 7.42 11.06 -9.46
C VAL A 168 7.14 12.39 -8.75
N PHE A 169 8.11 13.29 -8.73
CA PHE A 169 7.96 14.63 -8.16
C PHE A 169 8.13 15.72 -9.22
N LEU A 170 7.20 16.67 -9.26
CA LEU A 170 7.32 17.89 -10.06
C LEU A 170 7.18 19.13 -9.18
N ALA A 171 8.23 19.96 -9.16
CA ALA A 171 8.19 21.30 -8.60
C ALA A 171 7.68 22.31 -9.65
N VAL A 172 6.75 23.17 -9.26
CA VAL A 172 6.14 24.19 -10.13
C VAL A 172 6.49 25.57 -9.59
N PRO A 173 7.43 26.31 -10.19
CA PRO A 173 7.76 27.66 -9.76
C PRO A 173 6.56 28.61 -9.91
N GLU A 174 6.32 29.44 -8.89
CA GLU A 174 5.19 30.40 -8.84
C GLU A 174 5.15 31.35 -10.07
N ASP A 175 6.32 31.75 -10.58
CA ASP A 175 6.42 32.63 -11.73
C ASP A 175 6.22 31.90 -13.06
N ILE A 176 6.38 30.58 -13.10
CA ILE A 176 6.02 29.75 -14.25
C ILE A 176 4.52 29.44 -14.23
N GLU A 177 3.95 29.12 -13.07
CA GLU A 177 2.51 28.82 -12.89
C GLU A 177 1.60 29.92 -13.47
N THR A 178 2.01 31.17 -13.32
CA THR A 178 1.24 32.36 -13.74
C THR A 178 1.46 32.77 -15.21
N GLN A 179 2.40 32.14 -15.91
CA GLN A 179 2.72 32.50 -17.30
C GLN A 179 1.70 31.94 -18.29
N ARG A 180 1.58 32.62 -19.43
CA ARG A 180 0.80 32.11 -20.56
C ARG A 180 1.65 31.15 -21.39
N PRO A 181 1.24 29.87 -21.55
CA PRO A 181 1.84 28.96 -22.52
C PRO A 181 1.52 29.37 -23.96
N ALA A 182 2.21 28.79 -24.93
CA ALA A 182 1.85 28.93 -26.35
C ALA A 182 0.42 28.40 -26.64
N GLU A 183 -0.35 29.13 -27.45
CA GLU A 183 -1.78 28.83 -27.72
C GLU A 183 -2.04 27.45 -28.34
N SER A 184 -1.05 26.86 -29.01
CA SER A 184 -1.18 25.55 -29.68
C SER A 184 -0.96 24.35 -28.76
N LEU A 185 -0.64 24.55 -27.48
CA LEU A 185 -0.33 23.45 -26.56
C LEU A 185 -1.60 22.73 -26.10
N ALA A 186 -1.49 21.41 -26.03
CA ALA A 186 -2.56 20.53 -25.59
C ALA A 186 -1.97 19.32 -24.86
N PRO A 187 -2.76 18.66 -23.99
CA PRO A 187 -2.35 17.40 -23.39
C PRO A 187 -1.93 16.38 -24.45
N LEU A 188 -0.83 15.69 -24.18
CA LEU A 188 -0.33 14.67 -25.11
C LEU A 188 -1.21 13.41 -25.08
N GLN A 189 -1.23 12.69 -26.20
CA GLN A 189 -1.93 11.42 -26.29
C GLN A 189 -1.30 10.38 -25.35
N ILE A 190 -2.16 9.64 -24.67
CA ILE A 190 -1.76 8.55 -23.79
C ILE A 190 -1.62 7.29 -24.63
N ASN A 191 -0.41 6.73 -24.65
CA ASN A 191 -0.14 5.40 -25.14
C ASN A 191 0.20 4.49 -23.95
N THR A 192 -0.64 3.49 -23.70
CA THR A 192 -0.43 2.49 -22.65
C THR A 192 0.33 1.32 -23.24
N VAL A 193 1.52 1.03 -22.68
CA VAL A 193 2.32 -0.13 -23.08
C VAL A 193 1.94 -1.30 -22.18
N TYR A 194 1.43 -2.36 -22.77
CA TYR A 194 1.16 -3.62 -22.07
C TYR A 194 2.43 -4.47 -22.02
N ALA A 195 2.56 -5.27 -20.95
CA ALA A 195 3.66 -6.22 -20.85
C ALA A 195 3.55 -7.25 -21.98
N GLY A 196 4.69 -7.57 -22.61
CA GLY A 196 4.74 -8.57 -23.67
C GLY A 196 4.69 -9.99 -23.12
N ALA A 197 4.42 -10.93 -24.02
CA ALA A 197 4.52 -12.36 -23.74
C ALA A 197 5.94 -12.75 -23.28
N PRO A 198 6.07 -13.76 -22.39
CA PRO A 198 7.38 -14.24 -21.94
C PRO A 198 8.22 -14.82 -23.09
N SER A 199 9.55 -14.73 -23.00
CA SER A 199 10.43 -15.32 -24.00
C SER A 199 10.30 -16.86 -24.03
N PRO A 200 10.08 -17.49 -25.21
CA PRO A 200 10.01 -18.95 -25.32
C PRO A 200 11.28 -19.66 -24.80
N SER A 201 12.45 -19.05 -24.94
CA SER A 201 13.71 -19.62 -24.44
C SER A 201 13.83 -19.55 -22.91
N GLN A 202 13.26 -18.52 -22.27
CA GLN A 202 13.18 -18.43 -20.81
C GLN A 202 12.18 -19.48 -20.29
N ILE A 203 11.04 -19.65 -20.95
CA ILE A 203 10.07 -20.71 -20.61
C ILE A 203 10.71 -22.10 -20.71
N ALA A 204 11.42 -22.41 -21.79
CA ALA A 204 12.11 -23.70 -21.94
C ALA A 204 13.12 -23.97 -20.81
N ARG A 205 13.93 -22.96 -20.45
CA ARG A 205 14.87 -23.09 -19.31
C ARG A 205 14.15 -23.28 -17.97
N ALA A 206 13.02 -22.62 -17.76
CA ALA A 206 12.23 -22.77 -16.54
C ALA A 206 11.58 -24.17 -16.45
N VAL A 207 11.18 -24.74 -17.60
CA VAL A 207 10.73 -26.14 -17.70
C VAL A 207 11.82 -27.10 -17.26
N ASP A 208 13.07 -26.90 -17.68
CA ASP A 208 14.20 -27.75 -17.26
C ASP A 208 14.43 -27.70 -15.74
N VAL A 209 14.31 -26.51 -15.15
CA VAL A 209 14.45 -26.32 -13.69
C VAL A 209 13.34 -27.08 -12.95
N LEU A 210 12.07 -26.91 -13.37
CA LEU A 210 10.94 -27.54 -12.69
C LEU A 210 10.87 -29.05 -12.92
N THR A 211 11.20 -29.55 -14.11
CA THR A 211 11.20 -31.00 -14.40
C THR A 211 12.21 -31.75 -13.53
N THR A 212 13.26 -31.07 -13.07
CA THR A 212 14.28 -31.62 -12.16
C THR A 212 14.05 -31.25 -10.69
N ALA A 213 13.03 -30.44 -10.38
CA ALA A 213 12.70 -30.03 -9.03
C ALA A 213 12.10 -31.19 -8.24
N ARG A 214 12.33 -31.20 -6.93
CA ARG A 214 11.77 -32.21 -6.02
C ARG A 214 10.66 -31.64 -5.16
N ARG A 215 10.85 -30.44 -4.62
CA ARG A 215 9.94 -29.76 -3.70
C ARG A 215 9.89 -28.26 -4.02
N PRO A 216 9.38 -27.88 -5.20
CA PRO A 216 9.19 -26.47 -5.53
C PRO A 216 8.11 -25.83 -4.63
N VAL A 217 8.36 -24.58 -4.24
CA VAL A 217 7.42 -23.75 -3.48
C VAL A 217 7.23 -22.42 -4.19
N VAL A 218 5.99 -21.93 -4.19
CA VAL A 218 5.67 -20.62 -4.75
C VAL A 218 5.74 -19.55 -3.65
N LEU A 219 6.41 -18.44 -3.95
CA LEU A 219 6.32 -17.20 -3.18
C LEU A 219 5.69 -16.11 -4.03
N ALA A 220 4.49 -15.68 -3.66
CA ALA A 220 3.77 -14.63 -4.37
C ALA A 220 3.89 -13.28 -3.64
N GLY A 221 4.37 -12.25 -4.34
CA GLY A 221 4.44 -10.88 -3.82
C GLY A 221 3.34 -9.98 -4.35
N HIS A 222 3.37 -8.70 -3.93
CA HIS A 222 2.37 -7.71 -4.34
C HIS A 222 2.37 -7.44 -5.85
N GLY A 223 3.50 -7.63 -6.55
CA GLY A 223 3.57 -7.50 -8.01
C GLY A 223 2.58 -8.41 -8.76
N ALA A 224 2.16 -9.53 -8.16
CA ALA A 224 1.17 -10.43 -8.74
C ALA A 224 -0.27 -9.90 -8.60
N ALA A 225 -0.60 -9.19 -7.50
CA ALA A 225 -1.87 -8.47 -7.36
C ALA A 225 -1.97 -7.39 -8.43
N ARG A 226 -0.91 -6.57 -8.51
CA ARG A 226 -0.80 -5.46 -9.47
C ARG A 226 -0.89 -5.89 -10.93
N ALA A 227 -0.42 -7.10 -11.26
CA ALA A 227 -0.52 -7.67 -12.61
C ALA A 227 -1.83 -8.43 -12.87
N GLY A 228 -2.73 -8.54 -11.88
CA GLY A 228 -3.98 -9.32 -12.02
C GLY A 228 -3.73 -10.83 -12.18
N ALA A 229 -2.63 -11.35 -11.62
CA ALA A 229 -2.16 -12.72 -11.90
C ALA A 229 -2.76 -13.80 -10.99
N SER A 230 -3.65 -13.45 -10.06
CA SER A 230 -4.24 -14.39 -9.08
C SER A 230 -4.85 -15.64 -9.72
N ALA A 231 -5.66 -15.49 -10.77
CA ALA A 231 -6.32 -16.63 -11.41
C ALA A 231 -5.31 -17.56 -12.13
N ALA A 232 -4.29 -17.00 -12.78
CA ALA A 232 -3.24 -17.78 -13.41
C ALA A 232 -2.38 -18.51 -12.36
N LEU A 233 -2.10 -17.86 -11.24
CA LEU A 233 -1.38 -18.45 -10.11
C LEU A 233 -2.13 -19.64 -9.52
N VAL A 234 -3.45 -19.52 -9.32
CA VAL A 234 -4.30 -20.62 -8.84
C VAL A 234 -4.22 -21.81 -9.80
N ARG A 235 -4.48 -21.58 -11.10
CA ARG A 235 -4.40 -22.66 -12.11
C ARG A 235 -3.02 -23.32 -12.15
N PHE A 236 -1.96 -22.53 -12.06
CA PHE A 236 -0.58 -23.02 -12.07
C PHE A 236 -0.29 -23.88 -10.84
N ALA A 237 -0.69 -23.42 -9.65
CA ALA A 237 -0.50 -24.13 -8.41
C ALA A 237 -1.32 -25.44 -8.37
N GLU A 238 -2.60 -25.41 -8.76
CA GLU A 238 -3.46 -26.60 -8.81
C GLU A 238 -2.93 -27.64 -9.80
N ARG A 239 -2.52 -27.21 -10.99
CA ARG A 239 -2.02 -28.11 -12.04
C ARG A 239 -0.82 -28.92 -11.56
N LEU A 240 0.07 -28.31 -10.78
CA LEU A 240 1.32 -28.91 -10.34
C LEU A 240 1.27 -29.39 -8.88
N ASN A 241 0.16 -29.16 -8.17
CA ASN A 241 0.01 -29.40 -6.72
C ASN A 241 1.08 -28.65 -5.89
N LEU A 242 1.31 -27.37 -6.22
CA LEU A 242 2.35 -26.55 -5.57
C LEU A 242 1.83 -25.85 -4.31
N PRO A 243 2.56 -25.90 -3.19
CA PRO A 243 2.30 -25.03 -2.05
C PRO A 243 2.63 -23.56 -2.37
N VAL A 244 1.80 -22.64 -1.88
CA VAL A 244 1.91 -21.22 -2.16
C VAL A 244 1.90 -20.41 -0.86
N ALA A 245 2.97 -19.65 -0.61
CA ALA A 245 2.99 -18.60 0.39
C ALA A 245 2.88 -17.23 -0.28
N THR A 246 2.34 -16.25 0.43
CA THR A 246 2.40 -14.84 0.02
C THR A 246 3.39 -14.07 0.88
N THR A 247 3.90 -12.94 0.41
CA THR A 247 4.45 -11.93 1.32
C THR A 247 3.31 -11.29 2.13
N PHE A 248 3.63 -10.52 3.17
CA PHE A 248 2.65 -9.66 3.84
C PHE A 248 1.99 -8.66 2.88
N HIS A 249 2.78 -8.11 1.95
CA HIS A 249 2.32 -7.10 1.00
C HIS A 249 1.48 -7.69 -0.14
N GLY A 250 1.73 -8.96 -0.51
CA GLY A 250 1.01 -9.73 -1.52
C GLY A 250 -0.15 -10.59 -0.99
N LYS A 251 -0.59 -10.39 0.26
CA LYS A 251 -1.73 -11.14 0.81
C LYS A 251 -2.98 -11.01 -0.07
N GLY A 252 -3.70 -12.13 -0.20
CA GLY A 252 -4.90 -12.22 -1.02
C GLY A 252 -4.65 -12.48 -2.50
N VAL A 253 -3.41 -12.36 -3.00
CA VAL A 253 -3.08 -12.80 -4.37
C VAL A 253 -3.40 -14.27 -4.57
N PHE A 254 -3.12 -15.09 -3.55
CA PHE A 254 -3.55 -16.46 -3.45
C PHE A 254 -4.52 -16.58 -2.27
N PRO A 255 -5.71 -17.19 -2.42
CA PRO A 255 -6.70 -17.24 -1.35
C PRO A 255 -6.22 -18.09 -0.16
N ASP A 256 -6.27 -17.55 1.06
CA ASP A 256 -5.82 -18.26 2.27
C ASP A 256 -6.67 -19.51 2.61
N ASP A 257 -7.90 -19.61 2.07
CA ASP A 257 -8.76 -20.80 2.21
C ASP A 257 -8.44 -21.91 1.20
N HIS A 258 -7.52 -21.67 0.25
CA HIS A 258 -7.15 -22.66 -0.75
C HIS A 258 -6.35 -23.83 -0.13
N PRO A 259 -6.53 -25.10 -0.58
CA PRO A 259 -5.81 -26.26 -0.07
C PRO A 259 -4.28 -26.18 -0.06
N HIS A 260 -3.71 -25.42 -0.98
CA HIS A 260 -2.26 -25.24 -1.14
C HIS A 260 -1.68 -24.01 -0.41
N ALA A 261 -2.52 -23.20 0.25
CA ALA A 261 -2.04 -22.01 0.94
C ALA A 261 -1.13 -22.39 2.12
N LEU A 262 0.02 -21.73 2.21
CA LEU A 262 0.93 -21.77 3.35
C LEU A 262 0.72 -20.59 4.31
N GLY A 263 -0.12 -19.62 3.95
CA GLY A 263 -0.22 -18.33 4.62
C GLY A 263 0.88 -17.37 4.18
N ALA A 264 1.11 -16.33 4.98
CA ALA A 264 2.01 -15.24 4.62
C ALA A 264 3.36 -15.32 5.35
N VAL A 265 4.44 -14.99 4.64
CA VAL A 265 5.79 -14.79 5.18
C VAL A 265 6.13 -13.30 5.24
N GLY A 266 7.01 -12.93 6.16
CA GLY A 266 7.31 -11.53 6.48
C GLY A 266 7.56 -11.27 7.97
N PHE A 267 7.30 -12.26 8.81
CA PHE A 267 7.47 -12.15 10.25
C PHE A 267 8.96 -12.06 10.65
N MET A 268 9.23 -11.44 11.79
CA MET A 268 10.61 -11.19 12.27
C MET A 268 11.34 -12.47 12.74
N HIS A 269 10.59 -13.52 13.08
CA HIS A 269 11.08 -14.87 13.39
C HIS A 269 10.59 -15.89 12.37
N HIS A 270 11.17 -17.09 12.42
CA HIS A 270 10.74 -18.24 11.63
C HIS A 270 9.32 -18.67 12.05
N ASP A 271 8.35 -18.52 11.16
CA ASP A 271 6.93 -18.76 11.42
C ASP A 271 6.38 -19.97 10.65
N TYR A 272 5.11 -20.34 10.86
CA TYR A 272 4.48 -21.52 10.25
C TYR A 272 4.67 -21.60 8.74
N GLY A 273 4.48 -20.47 8.03
CA GLY A 273 4.65 -20.42 6.58
C GLY A 273 6.09 -20.68 6.12
N ASN A 274 7.09 -20.34 6.94
CA ASN A 274 8.50 -20.53 6.60
C ASN A 274 8.90 -22.01 6.50
N PHE A 275 8.27 -22.90 7.28
CA PHE A 275 8.56 -24.34 7.23
C PHE A 275 8.32 -24.96 5.85
N GLY A 276 7.48 -24.35 5.01
CA GLY A 276 7.32 -24.76 3.62
C GLY A 276 8.61 -24.59 2.80
N PHE A 277 9.45 -23.61 3.13
CA PHE A 277 10.67 -23.26 2.41
C PHE A 277 11.89 -24.06 2.85
N ASP A 278 11.90 -24.59 4.07
CA ASP A 278 13.06 -25.28 4.65
C ASP A 278 13.60 -26.39 3.74
N THR A 279 12.70 -27.22 3.21
CA THR A 279 13.07 -28.36 2.35
C THR A 279 13.01 -28.05 0.87
N ALA A 280 12.58 -26.85 0.48
CA ALA A 280 12.43 -26.45 -0.91
C ALA A 280 13.78 -26.44 -1.63
N ASP A 281 13.81 -26.95 -2.86
CA ASP A 281 14.98 -26.92 -3.74
C ASP A 281 14.83 -25.91 -4.89
N VAL A 282 13.59 -25.51 -5.19
CA VAL A 282 13.24 -24.48 -6.17
C VAL A 282 12.23 -23.52 -5.58
N LEU A 283 12.45 -22.22 -5.75
CA LEU A 283 11.48 -21.18 -5.43
C LEU A 283 10.90 -20.61 -6.73
N VAL A 284 9.58 -20.63 -6.88
CA VAL A 284 8.86 -19.95 -7.96
C VAL A 284 8.34 -18.62 -7.41
N CYS A 285 9.11 -17.57 -7.61
CA CYS A 285 8.80 -16.24 -7.13
C CYS A 285 7.94 -15.51 -8.17
N VAL A 286 6.68 -15.22 -7.82
CA VAL A 286 5.69 -14.61 -8.72
C VAL A 286 5.36 -13.23 -8.21
N GLY A 287 5.76 -12.18 -8.94
CA GLY A 287 5.48 -10.80 -8.52
C GLY A 287 6.17 -10.42 -7.21
N TYR A 288 7.21 -11.14 -6.81
CA TYR A 288 7.95 -10.93 -5.58
C TYR A 288 9.03 -9.87 -5.74
N GLU A 289 9.01 -8.88 -4.85
CA GLU A 289 10.03 -7.86 -4.74
C GLU A 289 10.83 -8.03 -3.44
N ILE A 290 12.16 -7.89 -3.51
CA ILE A 290 13.05 -8.18 -2.38
C ILE A 290 12.80 -7.29 -1.14
N GLN A 291 12.29 -6.07 -1.33
CA GLN A 291 11.95 -5.23 -0.17
C GLN A 291 10.73 -5.74 0.61
N GLU A 292 9.93 -6.63 0.04
CA GLU A 292 8.76 -7.20 0.74
C GLU A 292 9.19 -8.22 1.81
N PHE A 293 10.28 -8.95 1.57
CA PHE A 293 10.84 -9.89 2.52
C PHE A 293 12.30 -10.22 2.17
N ASP A 294 13.16 -10.39 3.17
CA ASP A 294 14.57 -10.72 2.93
C ASP A 294 14.72 -12.18 2.47
N PRO A 295 15.31 -12.45 1.27
CA PRO A 295 15.53 -13.80 0.77
C PRO A 295 16.34 -14.68 1.72
N ALA A 296 17.22 -14.13 2.55
CA ALA A 296 17.98 -14.89 3.54
C ALA A 296 17.07 -15.60 4.57
N ARG A 297 15.83 -15.14 4.74
CA ARG A 297 14.84 -15.74 5.66
C ARG A 297 14.15 -16.98 5.11
N ILE A 298 14.25 -17.24 3.81
CA ILE A 298 13.65 -18.40 3.13
C ILE A 298 14.67 -19.20 2.32
N ASN A 299 15.84 -18.63 2.07
CA ASN A 299 16.98 -19.23 1.39
C ASN A 299 18.29 -18.90 2.11
N PRO A 300 18.44 -19.24 3.41
CA PRO A 300 19.62 -18.88 4.20
C PRO A 300 20.92 -19.48 3.66
N GLY A 301 20.85 -20.61 2.95
CA GLY A 301 22.01 -21.24 2.31
C GLY A 301 22.38 -20.65 0.94
N GLY A 302 21.51 -19.83 0.34
CA GLY A 302 21.70 -19.36 -1.04
C GLY A 302 21.77 -20.50 -2.06
N ASP A 303 21.22 -21.66 -1.73
CA ASP A 303 21.39 -22.93 -2.47
C ASP A 303 20.15 -23.33 -3.27
N LYS A 304 19.00 -22.69 -3.00
CA LYS A 304 17.75 -22.90 -3.73
C LYS A 304 17.80 -22.23 -5.11
N ARG A 305 17.37 -22.92 -6.16
CA ARG A 305 17.25 -22.33 -7.51
C ARG A 305 16.01 -21.45 -7.60
N ILE A 306 16.13 -20.25 -8.15
CA ILE A 306 14.99 -19.31 -8.23
C ILE A 306 14.49 -19.13 -9.66
N LEU A 307 13.18 -19.31 -9.83
CA LEU A 307 12.44 -18.83 -10.99
C LEU A 307 11.79 -17.51 -10.63
N HIS A 308 12.19 -16.43 -11.29
CA HIS A 308 11.67 -15.09 -11.05
C HIS A 308 10.68 -14.72 -12.16
N VAL A 309 9.39 -14.72 -11.86
CA VAL A 309 8.30 -14.37 -12.78
C VAL A 309 7.81 -12.97 -12.42
N HIS A 310 8.16 -11.98 -13.23
CA HIS A 310 7.90 -10.58 -12.92
C HIS A 310 7.79 -9.71 -14.18
N ARG A 311 7.36 -8.45 -14.02
CA ARG A 311 7.36 -7.43 -15.09
C ARG A 311 8.70 -6.74 -15.31
N PHE A 312 9.67 -6.96 -14.42
CA PHE A 312 11.00 -6.35 -14.48
C PHE A 312 12.05 -7.34 -13.94
N PRO A 313 13.35 -7.17 -14.24
CA PRO A 313 14.39 -8.06 -13.76
C PRO A 313 14.52 -8.06 -12.22
N ALA A 314 14.91 -9.20 -11.65
CA ALA A 314 15.19 -9.32 -10.22
C ALA A 314 16.36 -8.43 -9.78
N GLU A 315 16.34 -8.01 -8.52
CA GLU A 315 17.51 -7.46 -7.84
C GLU A 315 18.57 -8.55 -7.60
N VAL A 316 19.84 -8.14 -7.52
CA VAL A 316 20.97 -9.02 -7.24
C VAL A 316 21.16 -9.17 -5.73
N ASP A 317 21.01 -10.39 -5.23
CA ASP A 317 21.25 -10.74 -3.83
C ASP A 317 21.85 -12.15 -3.69
N ALA A 318 22.73 -12.35 -2.71
CA ALA A 318 23.43 -13.61 -2.50
C ALA A 318 22.49 -14.78 -2.12
N HIS A 319 21.37 -14.47 -1.46
CA HIS A 319 20.32 -15.40 -1.09
C HIS A 319 19.19 -15.46 -2.13
N TYR A 320 19.31 -14.72 -3.24
CA TYR A 320 18.37 -14.75 -4.36
C TYR A 320 19.03 -15.16 -5.70
N PRO A 321 19.65 -16.36 -5.79
CA PRO A 321 20.33 -16.80 -7.02
C PRO A 321 19.31 -17.18 -8.12
N VAL A 322 19.02 -16.23 -9.00
CA VAL A 322 18.09 -16.41 -10.12
C VAL A 322 18.64 -17.42 -11.12
N ALA A 323 18.00 -18.59 -11.21
CA ALA A 323 18.29 -19.59 -12.22
C ALA A 323 17.69 -19.19 -13.58
N VAL A 324 16.46 -18.67 -13.58
CA VAL A 324 15.76 -18.13 -14.76
C VAL A 324 14.87 -16.96 -14.36
N GLY A 325 15.04 -15.82 -15.03
CA GLY A 325 14.07 -14.72 -15.01
C GLY A 325 13.12 -14.83 -16.19
N ILE A 326 11.82 -14.79 -15.93
CA ILE A 326 10.74 -14.68 -16.90
C ILE A 326 10.18 -13.26 -16.75
N VAL A 327 10.60 -12.37 -17.64
CA VAL A 327 10.20 -10.95 -17.64
C VAL A 327 9.11 -10.75 -18.68
N GLY A 328 7.91 -10.37 -18.25
CA GLY A 328 6.75 -10.18 -19.12
C GLY A 328 5.45 -10.09 -18.32
N ASP A 329 4.33 -10.35 -19.00
CA ASP A 329 3.06 -10.54 -18.29
C ASP A 329 3.11 -11.79 -17.40
N LEU A 330 2.70 -11.64 -16.13
CA LEU A 330 2.80 -12.73 -15.15
C LEU A 330 1.78 -13.84 -15.44
N SER A 331 0.57 -13.49 -15.89
CA SER A 331 -0.47 -14.47 -16.19
C SER A 331 -0.07 -15.30 -17.41
N GLU A 332 0.35 -14.63 -18.49
CA GLU A 332 0.88 -15.32 -19.68
C GLU A 332 2.15 -16.13 -19.36
N GLY A 333 3.02 -15.61 -18.49
CA GLY A 333 4.19 -16.30 -17.96
C GLY A 333 3.85 -17.64 -17.31
N LEU A 334 2.90 -17.62 -16.37
CA LEU A 334 2.46 -18.81 -15.63
C LEU A 334 1.70 -19.79 -16.53
N ASP A 335 0.82 -19.30 -17.40
CA ASP A 335 0.06 -20.15 -18.33
C ASP A 335 0.98 -20.81 -19.36
N ALA A 336 1.95 -20.08 -19.92
CA ALA A 336 2.93 -20.63 -20.86
C ALA A 336 3.85 -21.66 -20.20
N LEU A 337 4.33 -21.37 -18.98
CA LEU A 337 5.14 -22.32 -18.20
C LEU A 337 4.33 -23.58 -17.87
N GLY A 338 3.07 -23.39 -17.45
CA GLY A 338 2.12 -24.47 -17.26
C GLY A 338 2.00 -25.32 -18.52
N ALA A 339 1.65 -24.73 -19.65
CA ALA A 339 1.45 -25.47 -20.90
C ALA A 339 2.70 -26.25 -21.38
N ALA A 340 3.90 -25.72 -21.15
CA ALA A 340 5.15 -26.32 -21.62
C ALA A 340 5.68 -27.48 -20.75
N LEU A 341 5.22 -27.60 -19.51
CA LEU A 341 5.64 -28.68 -18.60
C LEU A 341 5.01 -30.04 -19.00
N PRO A 342 5.69 -31.18 -18.78
CA PRO A 342 5.16 -32.50 -19.09
C PRO A 342 3.76 -32.76 -18.50
N GLN A 343 2.89 -33.39 -19.29
CA GLN A 343 1.57 -33.83 -18.84
C GLN A 343 1.74 -34.83 -17.68
N GLY A 344 0.98 -34.64 -16.60
CA GLY A 344 1.03 -35.50 -15.41
C GLY A 344 2.15 -35.19 -14.41
N LEU A 345 3.02 -34.22 -14.69
CA LEU A 345 3.97 -33.73 -13.69
C LEU A 345 3.21 -33.08 -12.53
N THR A 346 3.45 -33.57 -11.32
CA THR A 346 2.87 -33.07 -10.07
C THR A 346 3.88 -33.29 -8.94
N TYR A 347 3.81 -32.46 -7.90
CA TYR A 347 4.69 -32.56 -6.73
C TYR A 347 3.92 -33.03 -5.50
N GLU A 348 4.62 -33.63 -4.54
CA GLU A 348 4.02 -33.99 -3.26
C GLU A 348 3.89 -32.75 -2.36
N SER A 349 2.65 -32.32 -2.11
CA SER A 349 2.35 -31.20 -1.20
C SER A 349 2.07 -31.71 0.22
N GLY A 350 3.10 -31.78 1.05
CA GLY A 350 3.00 -32.32 2.42
C GLY A 350 2.75 -31.28 3.52
N SER A 351 3.29 -30.07 3.38
CA SER A 351 3.36 -29.09 4.48
C SER A 351 2.10 -28.20 4.60
N SER A 352 1.39 -27.91 3.50
CA SER A 352 0.25 -26.98 3.50
C SER A 352 -0.88 -27.39 4.45
N ALA A 353 -1.24 -28.67 4.51
CA ALA A 353 -2.32 -29.13 5.40
C ALA A 353 -1.98 -28.89 6.89
N ARG A 354 -0.73 -29.17 7.28
CA ARG A 354 -0.26 -28.96 8.65
C ARG A 354 -0.17 -27.48 9.01
N ILE A 355 0.38 -26.65 8.12
CA ILE A 355 0.52 -25.21 8.33
C ILE A 355 -0.86 -24.55 8.47
N ARG A 356 -1.81 -24.88 7.59
CA ARG A 356 -3.19 -24.38 7.72
C ARG A 356 -3.85 -24.81 9.02
N ALA A 357 -3.65 -26.05 9.45
CA ALA A 357 -4.20 -26.52 10.73
C ALA A 357 -3.67 -25.72 11.94
N LEU A 358 -2.39 -25.31 11.93
CA LEU A 358 -1.78 -24.46 12.96
C LEU A 358 -2.37 -23.04 12.95
N LEU A 359 -2.51 -22.43 11.77
CA LEU A 359 -3.16 -21.11 11.63
C LEU A 359 -4.63 -21.15 12.08
N ASP A 360 -5.37 -22.20 11.69
CA ASP A 360 -6.74 -22.42 12.13
C ASP A 360 -6.86 -22.65 13.64
N GLU A 361 -5.86 -23.26 14.27
CA GLU A 361 -5.78 -23.40 15.72
C GLU A 361 -5.61 -22.05 16.42
N GLU A 362 -4.73 -21.17 15.93
CA GLU A 362 -4.60 -19.81 16.49
C GLU A 362 -5.88 -18.99 16.34
N LEU A 363 -6.56 -19.09 15.18
CA LEU A 363 -7.85 -18.43 14.98
C LEU A 363 -8.95 -19.00 15.88
N ARG A 364 -9.00 -20.33 16.09
CA ARG A 364 -9.94 -20.95 17.03
C ARG A 364 -9.66 -20.56 18.46
N TYR A 365 -8.39 -20.50 18.86
CA TYR A 365 -7.98 -19.98 20.16
C TYR A 365 -8.48 -18.54 20.35
N GLY A 366 -8.24 -17.67 19.36
CA GLY A 366 -8.76 -16.30 19.36
C GLY A 366 -10.28 -16.24 19.57
N ARG A 367 -11.06 -16.97 18.78
CA ARG A 367 -12.54 -17.01 18.89
C ARG A 367 -13.06 -17.45 20.26
N GLY A 368 -12.38 -18.40 20.89
CA GLY A 368 -12.79 -18.98 22.17
C GLY A 368 -12.19 -18.30 23.39
N ASN A 369 -11.37 -17.25 23.21
CA ASN A 369 -10.70 -16.57 24.29
C ASN A 369 -11.48 -15.31 24.71
N ASP A 370 -11.99 -15.32 25.94
CA ASP A 370 -12.76 -14.23 26.55
C ASP A 370 -11.93 -13.37 27.51
N ALA A 371 -10.59 -13.46 27.47
CA ALA A 371 -9.70 -12.61 28.25
C ALA A 371 -9.85 -11.12 27.88
N PHE A 372 -9.66 -10.26 28.87
CA PHE A 372 -9.65 -8.81 28.73
C PHE A 372 -8.47 -8.20 29.51
N PRO A 373 -7.65 -7.28 28.92
CA PRO A 373 -7.67 -6.81 27.53
C PRO A 373 -7.59 -7.92 26.48
N LEU A 374 -8.05 -7.66 25.25
CA LEU A 374 -8.20 -8.71 24.23
C LEU A 374 -6.84 -9.26 23.81
N VAL A 375 -6.75 -10.58 23.61
CA VAL A 375 -5.58 -11.16 22.93
C VAL A 375 -5.62 -10.79 21.43
N PRO A 376 -4.47 -10.56 20.78
CA PRO A 376 -4.45 -10.18 19.36
C PRO A 376 -5.16 -11.17 18.42
N GLN A 377 -5.13 -12.47 18.73
CA GLN A 377 -5.84 -13.49 17.93
C GLN A 377 -7.37 -13.30 17.97
N ARG A 378 -7.93 -12.83 19.09
CA ARG A 378 -9.35 -12.50 19.22
C ARG A 378 -9.69 -11.33 18.31
N VAL A 379 -8.88 -10.27 18.35
CA VAL A 379 -9.03 -9.10 17.46
C VAL A 379 -9.02 -9.52 16.00
N VAL A 380 -8.02 -10.29 15.56
CA VAL A 380 -7.91 -10.78 14.18
C VAL A 380 -9.15 -11.58 13.77
N SER A 381 -9.61 -12.50 14.63
CA SER A 381 -10.77 -13.32 14.30
C SER A 381 -12.07 -12.52 14.23
N ASP A 382 -12.28 -11.57 15.15
CA ASP A 382 -13.49 -10.75 15.16
C ASP A 382 -13.52 -9.81 13.95
N VAL A 383 -12.38 -9.19 13.62
CA VAL A 383 -12.24 -8.36 12.41
C VAL A 383 -12.53 -9.17 11.14
N ARG A 384 -11.96 -10.38 10.99
CA ARG A 384 -12.25 -11.23 9.83
C ARG A 384 -13.71 -11.65 9.76
N THR A 385 -14.34 -11.89 10.91
CA THR A 385 -15.76 -12.28 11.00
C THR A 385 -16.71 -11.11 10.71
N ALA A 386 -16.27 -9.87 10.92
CA ALA A 386 -17.06 -8.67 10.66
C ALA A 386 -16.98 -8.19 9.21
N LEU A 387 -15.86 -8.43 8.52
CA LEU A 387 -15.62 -8.01 7.14
C LEU A 387 -15.90 -9.14 6.14
N ASP A 388 -16.46 -8.79 4.99
CA ASP A 388 -16.65 -9.72 3.86
C ASP A 388 -15.35 -9.92 3.07
N ARG A 389 -15.34 -10.93 2.18
CA ARG A 389 -14.16 -11.30 1.39
C ARG A 389 -13.56 -10.14 0.59
N HIS A 390 -14.41 -9.24 0.10
CA HIS A 390 -14.07 -8.12 -0.77
C HIS A 390 -13.84 -6.81 0.00
N ASP A 391 -14.16 -6.75 1.29
CA ASP A 391 -13.94 -5.56 2.11
C ASP A 391 -12.45 -5.35 2.40
N ILE A 392 -12.08 -4.09 2.65
CA ILE A 392 -10.68 -3.69 2.76
C ILE A 392 -10.33 -3.41 4.22
N VAL A 393 -9.27 -4.04 4.70
CA VAL A 393 -8.60 -3.65 5.95
C VAL A 393 -7.23 -3.06 5.65
N LEU A 394 -6.92 -1.93 6.27
CA LEU A 394 -5.58 -1.36 6.30
C LEU A 394 -5.02 -1.58 7.70
N ALA A 395 -3.94 -2.35 7.83
CA ALA A 395 -3.27 -2.58 9.11
C ALA A 395 -2.03 -1.69 9.20
N ASP A 396 -2.08 -0.70 10.10
CA ASP A 396 -1.01 0.27 10.34
C ASP A 396 0.23 -0.39 10.95
N THR A 397 1.39 0.26 10.83
CA THR A 397 2.65 -0.30 11.34
C THR A 397 2.66 -0.34 12.87
N GLY A 398 2.84 -1.55 13.42
CA GLY A 398 2.91 -1.82 14.83
C GLY A 398 2.79 -3.32 15.12
N ALA A 399 2.61 -3.70 16.38
CA ALA A 399 2.42 -5.11 16.75
C ALA A 399 1.15 -5.68 16.11
N GLY A 400 0.08 -4.88 16.04
CA GLY A 400 -1.15 -5.20 15.31
C GLY A 400 -0.90 -5.60 13.85
N LYS A 401 -0.02 -4.90 13.11
CA LYS A 401 0.40 -5.29 11.75
C LYS A 401 0.86 -6.74 11.73
N MET A 402 1.74 -7.11 12.65
CA MET A 402 2.36 -8.43 12.65
C MET A 402 1.32 -9.53 12.90
N TRP A 403 0.31 -9.27 13.73
CA TRP A 403 -0.80 -10.19 13.97
C TRP A 403 -1.74 -10.29 12.77
N MET A 404 -2.13 -9.16 12.17
CA MET A 404 -2.96 -9.15 10.98
C MET A 404 -2.27 -9.83 9.80
N SER A 405 -1.04 -9.45 9.48
CA SER A 405 -0.32 -10.00 8.34
C SER A 405 -0.09 -11.51 8.47
N ARG A 406 0.11 -12.02 9.68
CA ARG A 406 0.35 -13.46 9.89
C ARG A 406 -0.94 -14.28 9.91
N LEU A 407 -1.99 -13.74 10.52
CA LEU A 407 -3.15 -14.55 10.95
C LEU A 407 -4.47 -14.14 10.28
N TYR A 408 -4.62 -12.93 9.75
CA TYR A 408 -5.87 -12.47 9.12
C TYR A 408 -6.07 -13.15 7.77
N PRO A 409 -7.06 -14.04 7.59
CA PRO A 409 -7.28 -14.68 6.29
C PRO A 409 -7.68 -13.66 5.22
N THR A 410 -7.03 -13.71 4.08
CA THR A 410 -7.28 -12.82 2.94
C THR A 410 -7.55 -13.66 1.69
N TYR A 411 -8.63 -13.32 1.01
CA TYR A 411 -9.20 -14.17 -0.04
C TYR A 411 -9.13 -13.55 -1.44
N GLU A 412 -8.98 -12.23 -1.50
CA GLU A 412 -8.91 -11.45 -2.72
C GLU A 412 -7.73 -10.47 -2.63
N PRO A 413 -7.04 -10.17 -3.74
CA PRO A 413 -5.95 -9.20 -3.75
C PRO A 413 -6.45 -7.83 -3.28
N ASP A 414 -5.55 -7.06 -2.67
CA ASP A 414 -5.80 -5.68 -2.24
C ASP A 414 -6.95 -5.51 -1.22
N THR A 415 -7.23 -6.53 -0.42
CA THR A 415 -8.20 -6.48 0.69
C THR A 415 -7.56 -6.46 2.08
N CYS A 416 -6.25 -6.69 2.18
CA CYS A 416 -5.45 -6.50 3.40
C CYS A 416 -4.20 -5.69 3.04
N LEU A 417 -4.24 -4.39 3.32
CA LEU A 417 -3.17 -3.46 2.95
C LEU A 417 -2.27 -3.17 4.16
N VAL A 418 -0.97 -3.21 3.93
CA VAL A 418 0.07 -2.86 4.89
C VAL A 418 1.14 -2.02 4.21
N SER A 419 1.77 -1.10 4.95
CA SER A 419 3.05 -0.51 4.56
C SER A 419 4.16 -1.46 4.96
N ASN A 420 4.96 -1.89 3.98
CA ASN A 420 6.00 -2.90 4.21
C ASN A 420 7.38 -2.50 3.66
N GLY A 421 7.45 -1.62 2.66
CA GLY A 421 8.71 -1.07 2.15
C GLY A 421 9.48 -0.30 3.22
N LEU A 422 8.91 0.80 3.73
CA LEU A 422 9.48 1.53 4.87
C LEU A 422 8.90 1.09 6.21
N SER A 423 7.78 0.36 6.21
CA SER A 423 6.97 0.11 7.40
C SER A 423 6.57 1.43 8.07
N THR A 424 5.91 2.29 7.31
CA THR A 424 5.54 3.64 7.76
C THR A 424 4.37 3.59 8.74
N MET A 425 4.42 4.38 9.81
CA MET A 425 3.34 4.52 10.79
C MET A 425 2.38 5.65 10.42
N GLY A 426 1.10 5.49 10.76
CA GLY A 426 0.08 6.52 10.63
C GLY A 426 -0.51 6.64 9.21
N PHE A 427 -0.24 5.69 8.33
CA PHE A 427 -0.75 5.69 6.95
C PHE A 427 -2.19 5.18 6.84
N ALA A 428 -2.66 4.34 7.79
CA ALA A 428 -3.87 3.56 7.60
C ALA A 428 -5.17 4.40 7.60
N LEU A 429 -5.28 5.43 8.44
CA LEU A 429 -6.46 6.33 8.42
C LEU A 429 -6.52 7.16 7.13
N PRO A 430 -5.47 7.91 6.73
CA PRO A 430 -5.45 8.56 5.41
C PRO A 430 -5.70 7.57 4.27
N GLY A 431 -5.04 6.41 4.31
CA GLY A 431 -5.20 5.34 3.34
C GLY A 431 -6.63 4.81 3.25
N ALA A 432 -7.34 4.68 4.38
CA ALA A 432 -8.73 4.21 4.41
C ALA A 432 -9.68 5.18 3.72
N ILE A 433 -9.45 6.49 3.88
CA ILE A 433 -10.21 7.53 3.16
C ILE A 433 -10.02 7.34 1.65
N ALA A 434 -8.77 7.22 1.19
CA ALA A 434 -8.47 6.99 -0.22
C ALA A 434 -9.00 5.65 -0.74
N ALA A 435 -8.94 4.59 0.06
CA ALA A 435 -9.47 3.28 -0.29
C ALA A 435 -10.98 3.30 -0.50
N LYS A 436 -11.72 3.99 0.37
CA LYS A 436 -13.16 4.17 0.23
C LYS A 436 -13.51 5.03 -0.98
N LEU A 437 -12.73 6.07 -1.29
CA LEU A 437 -12.90 6.85 -2.52
C LEU A 437 -12.62 6.01 -3.79
N ALA A 438 -11.59 5.16 -3.76
CA ALA A 438 -11.24 4.28 -4.87
C ALA A 438 -12.20 3.09 -5.05
N ARG A 439 -12.89 2.68 -3.98
CA ARG A 439 -13.83 1.55 -3.93
C ARG A 439 -15.05 1.91 -3.07
N PRO A 440 -15.96 2.76 -3.57
CA PRO A 440 -17.09 3.28 -2.79
C PRO A 440 -18.03 2.19 -2.30
N ASP A 441 -18.14 1.06 -3.01
CA ASP A 441 -19.03 -0.05 -2.66
C ASP A 441 -18.47 -0.98 -1.57
N ARG A 442 -17.21 -0.82 -1.16
CA ARG A 442 -16.56 -1.70 -0.17
C ARG A 442 -16.60 -1.08 1.21
N ARG A 443 -16.76 -1.90 2.26
CA ARG A 443 -16.52 -1.45 3.64
C ARG A 443 -15.03 -1.38 3.88
N VAL A 444 -14.60 -0.39 4.67
CA VAL A 444 -13.18 -0.10 4.91
C VAL A 444 -12.93 0.03 6.41
N LEU A 445 -11.94 -0.72 6.89
CA LEU A 445 -11.46 -0.68 8.27
C LEU A 445 -9.98 -0.24 8.29
N ALA A 446 -9.67 0.83 9.00
CA ALA A 446 -8.30 1.16 9.40
C ALA A 446 -8.04 0.55 10.78
N MET A 447 -7.15 -0.43 10.88
CA MET A 447 -6.70 -0.98 12.15
C MET A 447 -5.33 -0.38 12.52
N MET A 448 -5.26 0.32 13.64
CA MET A 448 -4.09 1.11 14.04
C MET A 448 -3.71 0.81 15.50
N GLY A 449 -2.46 1.05 15.88
CA GLY A 449 -2.11 1.20 17.30
C GLY A 449 -2.45 2.62 17.76
N ASP A 450 -2.61 2.83 19.06
CA ASP A 450 -2.84 4.16 19.64
C ASP A 450 -1.72 5.17 19.33
N GLY A 451 -0.46 4.73 19.32
CA GLY A 451 0.69 5.55 18.94
C GLY A 451 0.64 5.99 17.47
N SER A 452 0.27 5.11 16.53
CA SER A 452 0.20 5.47 15.11
C SER A 452 -1.10 6.20 14.75
N PHE A 453 -2.19 5.94 15.45
CA PHE A 453 -3.44 6.67 15.32
C PHE A 453 -3.22 8.17 15.53
N LEU A 454 -2.55 8.56 16.62
CA LEU A 454 -2.32 9.98 16.92
C LEU A 454 -1.37 10.71 15.95
N MET A 455 -0.66 10.01 15.06
CA MET A 455 0.21 10.65 14.05
C MET A 455 -0.58 11.33 12.93
N ASN A 456 -1.73 10.78 12.54
CA ASN A 456 -2.61 11.35 11.50
C ASN A 456 -4.11 11.39 11.88
N SER A 457 -4.42 11.28 13.17
CA SER A 457 -5.79 11.32 13.72
C SER A 457 -6.59 12.58 13.32
N GLN A 458 -5.93 13.70 13.00
CA GLN A 458 -6.56 14.90 12.47
C GLN A 458 -7.35 14.66 11.18
N GLU A 459 -7.06 13.60 10.43
CA GLU A 459 -7.77 13.24 9.20
C GLU A 459 -9.16 12.62 9.46
N LEU A 460 -9.54 12.39 10.72
CA LEU A 460 -10.94 12.19 11.06
C LEU A 460 -11.80 13.36 10.58
N GLU A 461 -11.28 14.60 10.66
CA GLU A 461 -11.97 15.76 10.10
C GLU A 461 -12.16 15.63 8.59
N THR A 462 -11.14 15.21 7.87
CA THR A 462 -11.20 15.00 6.42
C THR A 462 -12.25 13.95 6.06
N ALA A 463 -12.26 12.80 6.75
CA ALA A 463 -13.26 11.76 6.52
C ALA A 463 -14.70 12.28 6.75
N ILE A 464 -14.93 13.04 7.82
CA ILE A 464 -16.24 13.63 8.14
C ILE A 464 -16.64 14.67 7.07
N ARG A 465 -15.76 15.62 6.76
CA ARG A 465 -16.04 16.70 5.80
C ARG A 465 -16.28 16.17 4.40
N GLU A 466 -15.52 15.16 3.96
CA GLU A 466 -15.71 14.49 2.67
C GLU A 466 -16.86 13.47 2.68
N SER A 467 -17.53 13.26 3.83
CA SER A 467 -18.61 12.28 4.01
C SER A 467 -18.18 10.86 3.58
N VAL A 468 -16.99 10.44 4.00
CA VAL A 468 -16.40 9.14 3.67
C VAL A 468 -16.60 8.18 4.85
N PRO A 469 -17.58 7.26 4.79
CA PRO A 469 -17.85 6.34 5.89
C PRO A 469 -16.75 5.27 5.97
N LEU A 470 -16.18 5.10 7.17
CA LEU A 470 -15.13 4.14 7.47
C LEU A 470 -15.09 3.85 8.97
N VAL A 471 -14.46 2.74 9.33
CA VAL A 471 -14.23 2.37 10.74
C VAL A 471 -12.74 2.45 11.04
N VAL A 472 -12.39 3.05 12.18
CA VAL A 472 -11.05 3.05 12.76
C VAL A 472 -11.06 2.18 14.01
N LEU A 473 -10.32 1.08 14.01
CA LEU A 473 -10.08 0.24 15.19
C LEU A 473 -8.71 0.58 15.77
N VAL A 474 -8.68 1.20 16.93
CA VAL A 474 -7.47 1.58 17.65
C VAL A 474 -7.17 0.52 18.70
N LEU A 475 -6.07 -0.20 18.54
CA LEU A 475 -5.54 -1.13 19.53
C LEU A 475 -4.76 -0.35 20.57
N VAL A 476 -5.21 -0.42 21.83
CA VAL A 476 -4.69 0.40 22.93
C VAL A 476 -3.81 -0.47 23.84
N ASP A 477 -2.51 -0.22 23.80
CA ASP A 477 -1.51 -0.78 24.72
C ASP A 477 -0.70 0.31 25.45
N GLU A 478 -0.91 1.59 25.13
CA GLU A 478 -0.18 2.75 25.68
C GLU A 478 1.32 2.69 25.42
N GLU A 479 1.73 2.01 24.35
CA GLU A 479 3.12 1.78 24.00
C GLU A 479 3.36 1.74 22.48
N TYR A 480 4.61 1.97 22.09
CA TYR A 480 5.11 1.49 20.80
C TYR A 480 5.37 -0.03 20.88
N GLY A 481 4.30 -0.83 20.98
CA GLY A 481 4.34 -2.24 21.35
C GLY A 481 5.26 -3.14 20.50
N LEU A 482 5.43 -2.85 19.20
CA LEU A 482 6.39 -3.59 18.36
C LEU A 482 7.84 -3.32 18.76
N ILE A 483 8.15 -2.08 19.14
CA ILE A 483 9.49 -1.69 19.61
C ILE A 483 9.73 -2.25 21.00
N THR A 484 8.75 -2.20 21.89
CA THR A 484 8.81 -2.91 23.19
C THR A 484 9.14 -4.38 22.98
N TRP A 485 8.40 -5.07 22.10
CA TRP A 485 8.62 -6.49 21.81
C TRP A 485 10.04 -6.77 21.30
N LYS A 486 10.55 -5.97 20.35
CA LYS A 486 11.93 -6.12 19.86
C LYS A 486 12.98 -5.88 20.93
N MET A 487 12.83 -4.84 21.75
CA MET A 487 13.77 -4.54 22.83
C MET A 487 13.80 -5.66 23.88
N GLU A 488 12.66 -6.24 24.23
CA GLU A 488 12.61 -7.41 25.12
C GLU A 488 13.35 -8.62 24.52
N LEU A 489 13.17 -8.89 23.23
CA LEU A 489 13.83 -10.01 22.56
C LEU A 489 15.35 -9.83 22.43
N GLU A 490 15.82 -8.62 22.14
CA GLU A 490 17.24 -8.35 21.89
C GLU A 490 18.02 -8.00 23.16
N LEU A 491 17.38 -7.32 24.11
CA LEU A 491 18.02 -6.71 25.28
C LEU A 491 17.51 -7.24 26.63
N GLY A 492 16.42 -8.02 26.63
CA GLY A 492 15.76 -8.50 27.87
C GLY A 492 15.14 -7.39 28.73
N ARG A 493 14.94 -6.20 28.14
CA ARG A 493 14.31 -5.02 28.75
C ARG A 493 13.93 -4.00 27.68
N HIS A 494 12.90 -3.20 27.92
CA HIS A 494 12.54 -2.03 27.10
C HIS A 494 12.67 -0.70 27.85
N SER A 495 12.71 0.41 27.12
CA SER A 495 12.69 1.77 27.69
C SER A 495 12.20 2.78 26.66
N HIS A 496 11.57 3.88 27.12
CA HIS A 496 11.11 5.00 26.28
C HIS A 496 10.09 4.63 25.20
N THR A 497 9.30 3.58 25.42
CA THR A 497 8.24 3.14 24.51
C THR A 497 6.83 3.44 25.01
N ARG A 498 6.66 3.77 26.29
CA ARG A 498 5.37 4.06 26.92
C ARG A 498 4.95 5.52 26.76
N PHE A 499 3.64 5.74 26.62
CA PHE A 499 3.01 7.05 26.58
C PHE A 499 1.59 6.98 27.18
N THR A 500 0.83 8.06 27.11
CA THR A 500 -0.57 8.13 27.58
C THR A 500 -1.45 8.67 26.45
N ASN A 501 -2.72 8.29 26.43
CA ASN A 501 -3.68 8.74 25.42
C ASN A 501 -4.72 9.72 26.00
N PRO A 502 -5.33 10.59 25.18
CA PRO A 502 -6.59 11.23 25.54
C PRO A 502 -7.71 10.18 25.64
N ASP A 503 -8.87 10.56 26.16
CA ASP A 503 -10.08 9.75 26.00
C ASP A 503 -10.42 9.67 24.50
N LEU A 504 -10.18 8.49 23.90
CA LEU A 504 -10.32 8.27 22.47
C LEU A 504 -11.79 8.34 22.00
N VAL A 505 -12.75 8.07 22.88
CA VAL A 505 -14.19 8.19 22.58
C VAL A 505 -14.54 9.67 22.48
N ALA A 506 -14.24 10.44 23.52
CA ALA A 506 -14.47 11.88 23.52
C ALA A 506 -13.68 12.59 22.42
N TYR A 507 -12.46 12.11 22.14
CA TYR A 507 -11.64 12.59 21.03
C TYR A 507 -12.37 12.41 19.69
N ALA A 508 -12.86 11.20 19.39
CA ALA A 508 -13.60 10.93 18.16
C ALA A 508 -14.88 11.77 18.05
N GLU A 509 -15.65 11.86 19.13
CA GLU A 509 -16.88 12.66 19.19
C GLU A 509 -16.61 14.16 18.96
N SER A 510 -15.44 14.67 19.35
CA SER A 510 -15.06 16.07 19.10
C SER A 510 -14.92 16.42 17.62
N PHE A 511 -14.70 15.42 16.75
CA PHE A 511 -14.70 15.56 15.28
C PHE A 511 -16.07 15.30 14.65
N GLY A 512 -17.05 14.83 15.43
CA GLY A 512 -18.34 14.34 14.93
C GLY A 512 -18.35 12.88 14.49
N ALA A 513 -17.28 12.12 14.77
CA ALA A 513 -17.27 10.67 14.58
C ALA A 513 -17.98 9.96 15.75
N ARG A 514 -18.40 8.71 15.53
CA ARG A 514 -18.96 7.86 16.58
C ARG A 514 -17.82 7.22 17.37
N GLY A 515 -17.72 7.50 18.66
CA GLY A 515 -16.75 6.86 19.55
C GLY A 515 -17.30 5.61 20.22
N PHE A 516 -16.47 4.57 20.32
CA PHE A 516 -16.78 3.35 21.07
C PHE A 516 -15.57 2.93 21.91
N ALA A 517 -15.81 2.45 23.12
CA ALA A 517 -14.80 1.79 23.95
C ALA A 517 -15.20 0.33 24.16
N ILE A 518 -14.24 -0.58 23.99
CA ILE A 518 -14.43 -2.00 24.29
C ILE A 518 -14.01 -2.25 25.74
N GLU A 519 -14.93 -2.79 26.53
CA GLU A 519 -14.77 -3.07 27.96
C GLU A 519 -14.75 -4.57 28.28
N SER A 520 -15.10 -5.42 27.31
CA SER A 520 -15.05 -6.89 27.42
C SER A 520 -14.90 -7.56 26.05
N ALA A 521 -14.40 -8.79 26.03
CA ALA A 521 -14.11 -9.53 24.80
C ALA A 521 -15.35 -9.72 23.89
N ASP A 522 -16.53 -9.94 24.47
CA ASP A 522 -17.79 -10.16 23.76
C ASP A 522 -18.36 -8.92 23.06
N GLN A 523 -17.81 -7.72 23.33
CA GLN A 523 -18.28 -6.47 22.74
C GLN A 523 -17.67 -6.15 21.37
N LEU A 524 -16.45 -6.60 21.08
CA LEU A 524 -15.72 -6.17 19.87
C LEU A 524 -16.48 -6.51 18.59
N LEU A 525 -16.86 -7.77 18.39
CA LEU A 525 -17.55 -8.21 17.16
C LEU A 525 -18.91 -7.51 16.95
N PRO A 526 -19.82 -7.40 17.94
CA PRO A 526 -21.05 -6.63 17.79
C PRO A 526 -20.81 -5.15 17.44
N VAL A 527 -19.83 -4.51 18.07
CA VAL A 527 -19.49 -3.10 17.80
C VAL A 527 -18.91 -2.93 16.39
N LEU A 528 -18.00 -3.81 15.96
CA LEU A 528 -17.46 -3.81 14.61
C LEU A 528 -18.57 -3.91 13.56
N ARG A 529 -19.49 -4.87 13.70
CA ARG A 529 -20.62 -5.04 12.76
C ARG A 529 -21.48 -3.79 12.69
N ARG A 530 -21.87 -3.26 13.86
CA ARG A 530 -22.63 -2.02 13.92
C ARG A 530 -21.91 -0.87 13.21
N ALA A 531 -20.65 -0.64 13.54
CA ALA A 531 -19.86 0.45 12.98
C ALA A 531 -19.63 0.31 11.47
N LEU A 532 -19.47 -0.92 10.97
CA LEU A 532 -19.27 -1.21 9.53
C LEU A 532 -20.56 -1.11 8.71
N ASP A 533 -21.71 -1.39 9.31
CA ASP A 533 -23.03 -1.26 8.67
C ASP A 533 -23.55 0.19 8.71
N ASP A 534 -22.99 1.02 9.59
CA ASP A 534 -23.30 2.44 9.70
C ASP A 534 -22.62 3.26 8.58
N GLU A 535 -23.38 4.09 7.86
CA GLU A 535 -22.83 5.10 6.94
C GLU A 535 -22.25 6.31 7.71
N ALA A 536 -21.25 6.06 8.56
CA ALA A 536 -20.61 7.07 9.39
C ALA A 536 -19.11 6.80 9.55
N VAL A 537 -18.39 7.80 10.07
CA VAL A 537 -17.03 7.59 10.58
C VAL A 537 -17.13 7.12 12.02
N SER A 538 -16.51 5.98 12.33
CA SER A 538 -16.50 5.41 13.68
C SER A 538 -15.07 5.17 14.17
N VAL A 539 -14.83 5.39 15.46
CA VAL A 539 -13.56 5.10 16.13
C VAL A 539 -13.85 4.15 17.30
N ILE A 540 -13.17 3.01 17.32
CA ILE A 540 -13.32 1.97 18.33
C ILE A 540 -11.98 1.86 19.08
N ALA A 541 -11.96 2.24 20.35
CA ALA A 541 -10.83 2.02 21.24
C ALA A 541 -10.91 0.61 21.84
N CYS A 542 -9.91 -0.21 21.58
CA CYS A 542 -9.88 -1.61 21.97
C CYS A 542 -8.59 -1.94 22.73
N PRO A 543 -8.65 -2.08 24.07
CA PRO A 543 -7.51 -2.55 24.86
C PRO A 543 -7.01 -3.92 24.39
N VAL A 544 -5.70 -4.07 24.26
CA VAL A 544 -5.07 -5.31 23.78
C VAL A 544 -3.97 -5.78 24.74
N ASP A 545 -3.92 -7.09 25.00
CA ASP A 545 -2.87 -7.73 25.81
C ASP A 545 -1.73 -8.23 24.89
N TYR A 546 -0.68 -7.42 24.79
CA TYR A 546 0.52 -7.78 24.02
C TYR A 546 1.54 -8.64 24.80
N SER A 547 1.23 -9.13 26.00
CA SER A 547 2.04 -10.21 26.60
C SER A 547 2.08 -11.45 25.69
N GLU A 548 1.07 -11.60 24.83
CA GLU A 548 0.98 -12.65 23.83
C GLU A 548 2.05 -12.56 22.73
N ASN A 549 2.67 -11.40 22.53
CA ASN A 549 3.80 -11.24 21.61
C ASN A 549 4.97 -12.14 22.00
N LEU A 550 5.34 -12.15 23.28
CA LEU A 550 6.42 -13.01 23.79
C LEU A 550 6.00 -14.49 23.79
N ARG A 551 4.76 -14.79 24.18
CA ARG A 551 4.24 -16.17 24.13
C ARG A 551 4.24 -16.75 22.72
N LEU A 552 3.94 -15.93 21.71
CA LEU A 552 4.07 -16.32 20.31
C LEU A 552 5.53 -16.63 19.96
N THR A 553 6.47 -15.75 20.31
CA THR A 553 7.90 -16.00 20.01
C THR A 553 8.39 -17.29 20.67
N ASP A 554 8.03 -17.54 21.93
CA ASP A 554 8.38 -18.78 22.63
C ASP A 554 7.78 -20.01 21.94
N ARG A 555 6.50 -19.93 21.55
CA ARG A 555 5.80 -20.99 20.81
C ARG A 555 6.50 -21.29 19.48
N LEU A 556 6.80 -20.26 18.69
CA LEU A 556 7.50 -20.41 17.41
C LEU A 556 8.92 -20.96 17.60
N GLY A 557 9.64 -20.52 18.64
CA GLY A 557 10.97 -21.01 18.98
C GLY A 557 11.00 -22.48 19.42
N SER A 558 9.89 -23.01 19.94
CA SER A 558 9.74 -24.41 20.33
C SER A 558 9.48 -25.37 19.15
N LEU A 559 9.17 -24.82 17.97
CA LEU A 559 8.98 -25.63 16.77
C LEU A 559 10.35 -25.98 16.16
N HIS A 560 10.56 -27.26 15.91
CA HIS A 560 11.83 -27.79 15.38
C HIS A 560 11.60 -28.68 14.16
N GLY A 561 12.49 -28.55 13.18
CA GLY A 561 12.55 -29.37 11.98
C GLY A 561 11.57 -28.92 10.88
N PRO A 562 11.83 -29.30 9.62
CA PRO A 562 10.92 -29.00 8.50
C PRO A 562 9.59 -29.74 8.66
N PHE A 563 8.53 -29.17 8.07
CA PHE A 563 7.19 -29.77 8.06
C PHE A 563 6.92 -30.69 6.88
#